data_AF-A0A7K4VV66-F1
#
_entry.id   AF-A0A7K4VV66-F1
#
_cell.length_a   1.000
_cell.length_b   1.000
_cell.length_c   1.000
_cell.angle_alpha   90.00
_cell.angle_beta   90.00
_cell.angle_gamma   90.00
#
_symmetry.space_group_name_H-M   'P 1'
#
loop_
_entity.id
_entity.type
_entity.pdbx_description
1 polymer ?
#
loop_
_entity_poly.entity_id
_entity_poly.type
_entity_poly.pdbx_seq_one_letter_code
_entity_poly.pdbx_strand_id
1 'polypeptide(L)'
;NEEGGVGNEPGNEAANAANNDVGNEVDSRDPDDDVGRRVMERIQWPVQDLKKGCKWTSALMKNFATYFQRVLADSFYPVLHPAIGVGSAFEGWSPREQDVVYQVLIPMTPPRGHSFHLELETTGQTHMRNASIRVQQECTCMKKQQGNKMLCFLHHSKEELKTYQDPSLLHTLCKDSYPDVEKTARWFCQLVRAIWPALPQAHNWHLVLLPSRRSCQFKVSNGVESYRIELLFGVREGTSDVFVSSQPRHGHTSSTTWPESF
;
A
#
# COMPACT_ATOMS: atom_id res chain seq x y z
N ASN A 1 13.78 15.48 114.67
CA ASN A 1 14.44 15.86 113.40
C ASN A 1 13.34 16.05 112.38
N GLU A 2 12.63 17.19 112.40
CA GLU A 2 13.04 18.48 111.78
C GLU A 2 13.21 18.30 110.27
N GLU A 3 12.53 18.98 109.35
CA GLU A 3 11.49 20.03 109.29
C GLU A 3 10.77 19.84 107.91
N GLY A 4 9.45 20.08 107.77
CA GLY A 4 8.86 21.27 107.11
C GLY A 4 8.95 21.23 105.57
N GLY A 5 7.93 21.40 104.71
CA GLY A 5 6.52 21.73 104.83
C GLY A 5 5.89 21.91 103.43
N VAL A 6 4.59 21.57 103.32
CA VAL A 6 3.49 22.12 102.49
C VAL A 6 3.58 22.22 100.95
N GLY A 7 2.89 21.27 100.27
CA GLY A 7 1.69 21.46 99.42
C GLY A 7 1.65 22.42 98.22
N ASN A 8 1.46 21.90 97.00
CA ASN A 8 0.17 21.89 96.24
C ASN A 8 0.34 21.46 94.76
N GLU A 9 -0.57 20.60 94.29
CA GLU A 9 -0.94 20.26 92.89
C GLU A 9 -1.57 21.46 92.13
N PRO A 10 -2.00 21.38 90.83
CA PRO A 10 -2.05 20.23 89.87
C PRO A 10 -1.60 20.57 88.41
N GLY A 11 -1.65 19.57 87.50
CA GLY A 11 -2.27 19.79 86.18
C GLY A 11 -1.47 19.56 84.89
N ASN A 12 -1.67 18.36 84.32
CA ASN A 12 -1.87 18.02 82.90
C ASN A 12 -0.77 18.10 81.81
N GLU A 13 -0.65 16.93 81.16
CA GLU A 13 -0.54 16.65 79.72
C GLU A 13 0.72 17.07 78.94
N ALA A 14 1.53 16.07 78.55
CA ALA A 14 1.86 15.84 77.14
C ALA A 14 2.59 14.49 76.93
N ALA A 15 1.89 13.61 76.22
CA ALA A 15 2.33 12.70 75.15
C ALA A 15 3.68 11.94 75.24
N ASN A 16 3.52 10.61 75.33
CA ASN A 16 4.47 9.60 74.87
C ASN A 16 4.70 9.69 73.36
N ALA A 17 5.94 9.50 72.90
CA ALA A 17 6.23 8.78 71.66
C ALA A 17 7.70 8.32 71.63
N ALA A 18 7.90 7.01 71.68
CA ALA A 18 9.17 6.35 71.45
C ALA A 18 9.56 6.47 69.97
N ASN A 19 10.83 6.80 69.72
CA ASN A 19 11.44 6.82 68.40
C ASN A 19 11.60 5.38 67.89
N ASN A 20 10.86 5.03 66.83
CA ASN A 20 11.17 3.86 66.01
C ASN A 20 11.82 4.31 64.71
N ASP A 21 13.03 3.81 64.52
CA ASP A 21 13.88 3.87 63.33
C ASP A 21 13.14 3.25 62.13
N VAL A 22 12.81 4.06 61.13
CA VAL A 22 12.25 3.61 59.85
C VAL A 22 13.38 3.67 58.83
N GLY A 23 13.95 2.51 58.53
CA GLY A 23 14.84 2.31 57.40
C GLY A 23 14.18 2.81 56.12
N ASN A 24 14.78 3.82 55.51
CA ASN A 24 14.37 4.36 54.22
C ASN A 24 14.86 3.37 53.15
N GLU A 25 14.06 2.37 52.81
CA GLU A 25 14.26 1.59 51.59
C GLU A 25 13.99 2.52 50.41
N VAL A 26 15.07 3.03 49.82
CA VAL A 26 15.03 3.78 48.57
C VAL A 26 14.68 2.78 47.48
N ASP A 27 13.39 2.70 47.19
CA ASP A 27 12.81 1.99 46.07
C ASP A 27 13.46 2.52 44.78
N SER A 28 14.51 1.83 44.36
CA SER A 28 15.31 2.12 43.18
C SER A 28 14.58 1.53 41.96
N ARG A 29 13.33 1.97 41.76
CA ARG A 29 12.62 1.77 40.50
C ARG A 29 13.27 2.68 39.47
N ASP A 30 14.09 2.09 38.61
CA ASP A 30 14.68 2.74 37.45
C ASP A 30 13.56 3.37 36.60
N PRO A 31 13.52 4.71 36.43
CA PRO A 31 12.51 5.37 35.61
C PRO A 31 12.46 4.84 34.17
N ASP A 32 13.57 4.29 33.67
CA ASP A 32 13.64 3.69 32.34
C ASP A 32 12.84 2.37 32.23
N ASP A 33 12.66 1.62 33.33
CA ASP A 33 11.86 0.38 33.34
C ASP A 33 10.35 0.67 33.28
N ASP A 34 9.90 1.79 33.86
CA ASP A 34 8.49 2.26 33.77
C ASP A 34 8.18 2.80 32.37
N VAL A 35 9.12 3.48 31.72
CA VAL A 35 8.98 3.90 30.32
C VAL A 35 8.95 2.69 29.40
N GLY A 36 9.88 1.73 29.56
CA GLY A 36 9.92 0.49 28.79
C GLY A 36 8.61 -0.31 28.92
N ARG A 37 8.09 -0.45 30.14
CA ARG A 37 6.81 -1.11 30.42
C ARG A 37 5.62 -0.38 29.82
N ARG A 38 5.53 0.96 29.95
CA ARG A 38 4.46 1.76 29.34
C ARG A 38 4.52 1.75 27.81
N VAL A 39 5.71 1.68 27.23
CA VAL A 39 5.91 1.50 25.78
C VAL A 39 5.43 0.11 25.37
N MET A 40 5.82 -0.95 26.09
CA MET A 40 5.35 -2.32 25.83
C MET A 40 3.84 -2.49 26.01
N GLU A 41 3.24 -1.91 27.05
CA GLU A 41 1.79 -1.93 27.29
C GLU A 41 1.02 -1.14 26.23
N ARG A 42 1.59 -0.07 25.68
CA ARG A 42 1.07 0.65 24.50
C ARG A 42 1.38 -0.04 23.17
N ILE A 43 2.15 -1.13 23.18
CA ILE A 43 2.45 -2.00 22.02
C ILE A 43 1.62 -3.30 22.10
N GLN A 44 1.05 -3.66 23.25
CA GLN A 44 0.13 -4.79 23.41
C GLN A 44 -1.26 -4.48 22.84
N TRP A 45 -1.30 -4.23 21.54
CA TRP A 45 -2.52 -4.27 20.76
C TRP A 45 -2.72 -5.70 20.24
N PRO A 46 -3.97 -6.12 19.92
CA PRO A 46 -4.22 -7.46 19.42
C PRO A 46 -3.61 -7.59 18.03
N VAL A 47 -2.36 -8.04 17.99
CA VAL A 47 -1.56 -8.28 16.77
C VAL A 47 -2.44 -8.90 15.71
N GLN A 48 -2.92 -8.07 14.77
CA GLN A 48 -3.45 -8.61 13.53
C GLN A 48 -2.32 -9.47 13.00
N ASP A 49 -2.59 -10.76 12.81
CA ASP A 49 -1.60 -11.67 12.26
C ASP A 49 -1.26 -11.18 10.83
N LEU A 50 -0.23 -10.34 10.73
CA LEU A 50 0.22 -9.75 9.47
C LEU A 50 0.54 -10.85 8.48
N LYS A 51 1.07 -11.98 8.94
CA LYS A 51 1.34 -13.15 8.10
C LYS A 51 0.04 -13.74 7.55
N LYS A 52 -1.02 -13.84 8.36
CA LYS A 52 -2.36 -14.22 7.89
C LYS A 52 -2.90 -13.22 6.87
N GLY A 53 -2.82 -11.92 7.14
CA GLY A 53 -3.29 -10.88 6.22
C GLY A 53 -2.53 -10.84 4.89
N CYS A 54 -1.20 -10.98 4.92
CA CYS A 54 -0.36 -11.06 3.74
C CYS A 54 -0.67 -12.30 2.90
N LYS A 55 -0.86 -13.47 3.55
CA LYS A 55 -1.30 -14.71 2.86
C LYS A 55 -2.68 -14.54 2.23
N TRP A 56 -3.63 -13.96 2.97
CA TRP A 56 -4.99 -13.74 2.49
C TRP A 56 -4.99 -12.78 1.28
N THR A 57 -4.27 -11.66 1.38
CA THR A 57 -4.13 -10.68 0.29
C THR A 57 -3.46 -11.31 -0.92
N SER A 58 -2.39 -12.09 -0.73
CA SER A 58 -1.72 -12.80 -1.83
C SER A 58 -2.65 -13.78 -2.54
N ALA A 59 -3.47 -14.52 -1.79
CA ALA A 59 -4.46 -15.44 -2.36
C ALA A 59 -5.54 -14.69 -3.14
N LEU A 60 -6.03 -13.57 -2.61
CA LEU A 60 -6.98 -12.71 -3.31
C LEU A 60 -6.40 -12.20 -4.63
N MET A 61 -5.17 -11.70 -4.60
CA MET A 61 -4.50 -11.14 -5.78
C MET A 61 -4.20 -12.20 -6.85
N LYS A 62 -3.93 -13.45 -6.47
CA LYS A 62 -3.82 -14.58 -7.41
C LYS A 62 -5.14 -14.85 -8.14
N ASN A 63 -6.27 -14.75 -7.44
CA ASN A 63 -7.58 -14.90 -8.07
C ASN A 63 -7.86 -13.75 -9.05
N PHE A 64 -7.59 -12.51 -8.65
CA PHE A 64 -7.69 -11.36 -9.56
C PHE A 64 -6.80 -11.52 -10.80
N ALA A 65 -5.54 -11.93 -10.63
CA ALA A 65 -4.60 -12.11 -11.74
C ALA A 65 -5.14 -13.07 -12.82
N THR A 66 -5.80 -14.15 -12.42
CA THR A 66 -6.42 -15.11 -13.35
C THR A 66 -7.49 -14.44 -14.22
N TYR A 67 -8.32 -13.57 -13.61
CA TYR A 67 -9.36 -12.84 -14.36
C TYR A 67 -8.78 -11.68 -15.17
N PHE A 68 -7.78 -10.95 -14.65
CA PHE A 68 -7.09 -9.91 -15.40
C PHE A 68 -6.52 -10.46 -16.70
N GLN A 69 -5.81 -11.60 -16.65
CA GLN A 69 -5.25 -12.23 -17.84
C GLN A 69 -6.33 -12.59 -18.86
N ARG A 70 -7.47 -13.14 -18.42
CA ARG A 70 -8.58 -13.52 -19.31
C ARG A 70 -9.27 -12.32 -19.95
N VAL A 71 -9.61 -11.31 -19.14
CA VAL A 71 -10.35 -10.12 -19.59
C VAL A 71 -9.49 -9.24 -20.50
N LEU A 72 -8.17 -9.20 -20.27
CA LEU A 72 -7.27 -8.30 -20.99
C LEU A 72 -6.53 -8.95 -22.16
N ALA A 73 -6.60 -10.29 -22.33
CA ALA A 73 -5.85 -11.06 -23.33
C ALA A 73 -5.93 -10.48 -24.76
N ASP A 74 -7.13 -10.05 -25.17
CA ASP A 74 -7.38 -9.50 -26.51
C ASP A 74 -7.63 -7.98 -26.52
N SER A 75 -7.38 -7.31 -25.40
CA SER A 75 -7.56 -5.86 -25.29
C SER A 75 -6.32 -5.08 -25.73
N PHE A 76 -6.45 -3.76 -25.81
CA PHE A 76 -5.31 -2.84 -25.95
C PHE A 76 -4.96 -2.13 -24.63
N TYR A 77 -5.29 -2.73 -23.50
CA TYR A 77 -4.86 -2.28 -22.18
C TYR A 77 -3.56 -2.96 -21.74
N PRO A 78 -2.81 -2.39 -20.78
CA PRO A 78 -1.58 -3.00 -20.30
C PRO A 78 -1.81 -4.44 -19.82
N VAL A 79 -0.91 -5.34 -20.21
CA VAL A 79 -0.94 -6.72 -19.73
C VAL A 79 -0.47 -6.71 -18.28
N LEU A 80 -1.30 -7.28 -17.41
CA LEU A 80 -1.07 -7.30 -15.97
C LEU A 80 -0.43 -8.61 -15.53
N HIS A 81 0.66 -8.52 -14.78
CA HIS A 81 1.39 -9.65 -14.22
C HIS A 81 0.98 -9.94 -12.78
N PRO A 82 1.35 -11.11 -12.22
CA PRO A 82 1.10 -11.45 -10.83
C PRO A 82 1.58 -10.34 -9.88
N ALA A 83 0.73 -10.01 -8.90
CA ALA A 83 1.03 -8.97 -7.93
C ALA A 83 2.18 -9.39 -7.00
N ILE A 84 3.03 -8.43 -6.66
CA ILE A 84 4.16 -8.55 -5.73
C ILE A 84 3.75 -7.87 -4.42
N GLY A 85 3.89 -8.55 -3.28
CA GLY A 85 3.68 -7.92 -1.98
C GLY A 85 4.79 -6.93 -1.67
N VAL A 86 4.43 -5.69 -1.33
CA VAL A 86 5.39 -4.61 -1.05
C VAL A 86 4.98 -3.87 0.23
N GLY A 87 5.91 -3.11 0.81
CA GLY A 87 5.65 -2.27 1.98
C GLY A 87 5.65 -3.02 3.31
N SER A 88 5.45 -2.24 4.39
CA SER A 88 5.71 -2.65 5.77
C SER A 88 5.00 -3.96 6.18
N ALA A 89 3.73 -4.13 5.81
CA ALA A 89 2.97 -5.32 6.17
C ALA A 89 3.59 -6.61 5.63
N PHE A 90 4.11 -6.58 4.40
CA PHE A 90 4.79 -7.72 3.78
C PHE A 90 6.22 -7.92 4.30
N GLU A 91 6.81 -6.88 4.90
CA GLU A 91 8.08 -6.93 5.64
C GLU A 91 7.89 -7.37 7.11
N GLY A 92 6.64 -7.58 7.56
CA GLY A 92 6.33 -8.10 8.88
C GLY A 92 6.15 -7.05 9.99
N TRP A 93 5.96 -5.78 9.63
CA TRP A 93 5.75 -4.71 10.60
C TRP A 93 4.64 -3.73 10.17
N SER A 94 4.03 -3.03 11.13
CA SER A 94 3.09 -1.95 10.84
C SER A 94 3.21 -0.86 11.91
N PRO A 95 3.16 0.44 11.56
CA PRO A 95 3.22 1.51 12.55
C PRO A 95 2.05 1.47 13.55
N ARG A 96 0.87 0.99 13.11
CA ARG A 96 -0.36 0.84 13.91
C ARG A 96 -1.18 -0.33 13.37
N GLU A 97 -1.87 -1.06 14.25
CA GLU A 97 -2.71 -2.21 13.84
C GLU A 97 -3.98 -1.80 13.10
N GLN A 98 -4.61 -0.69 13.49
CA GLN A 98 -5.86 -0.24 12.88
C GLN A 98 -5.65 0.33 11.46
N ASP A 99 -4.40 0.61 11.09
CA ASP A 99 -4.02 1.24 9.82
C ASP A 99 -3.16 0.33 8.94
N VAL A 100 -3.18 -0.99 9.15
CA VAL A 100 -2.44 -1.92 8.28
C VAL A 100 -2.97 -1.80 6.85
N VAL A 101 -2.09 -1.41 5.93
CA VAL A 101 -2.35 -1.41 4.48
C VAL A 101 -1.50 -2.50 3.84
N TYR A 102 -2.15 -3.48 3.22
CA TYR A 102 -1.48 -4.50 2.43
C TYR A 102 -1.21 -3.94 1.04
N GLN A 103 -0.01 -3.41 0.83
CA GLN A 103 0.38 -2.83 -0.45
C GLN A 103 0.87 -3.93 -1.40
N VAL A 104 0.42 -3.88 -2.64
CA VAL A 104 0.86 -4.79 -3.69
C VAL A 104 1.20 -4.02 -4.95
N LEU A 105 2.28 -4.40 -5.62
CA LEU A 105 2.68 -3.86 -6.92
C LEU A 105 2.24 -4.81 -8.03
N ILE A 106 1.51 -4.32 -9.02
CA ILE A 106 1.17 -5.05 -10.24
C ILE A 106 2.10 -4.59 -11.37
N PRO A 107 3.02 -5.46 -11.83
CA PRO A 107 3.82 -5.16 -13.00
C PRO A 107 2.97 -5.12 -14.26
N MET A 108 3.24 -4.16 -15.13
CA MET A 108 2.57 -3.94 -16.41
C MET A 108 3.55 -4.09 -17.56
N THR A 109 3.09 -4.72 -18.65
CA THR A 109 3.78 -4.76 -19.94
C THR A 109 2.90 -4.18 -21.05
N PRO A 110 3.49 -3.65 -22.14
CA PRO A 110 2.71 -3.05 -23.21
C PRO A 110 1.73 -4.04 -23.85
N PRO A 111 0.53 -3.58 -24.26
CA PRO A 111 -0.37 -4.37 -25.08
C PRO A 111 0.20 -4.62 -26.46
N ARG A 112 -0.42 -5.56 -27.19
CA ARG A 112 -0.11 -5.81 -28.60
C ARG A 112 -0.14 -4.53 -29.44
N GLY A 113 0.83 -4.41 -30.35
CA GLY A 113 0.99 -3.22 -31.20
C GLY A 113 1.48 -1.98 -30.49
N HIS A 114 1.97 -2.10 -29.25
CA HIS A 114 2.57 -1.01 -28.49
C HIS A 114 3.91 -1.43 -27.88
N SER A 115 4.74 -0.44 -27.58
CA SER A 115 5.98 -0.58 -26.82
C SER A 115 6.01 0.45 -25.69
N PHE A 116 6.66 0.10 -24.58
CA PHE A 116 6.96 1.02 -23.48
C PHE A 116 8.44 1.35 -23.52
N HIS A 117 8.75 2.65 -23.58
CA HIS A 117 10.11 3.17 -23.51
C HIS A 117 10.26 4.00 -22.24
N LEU A 118 11.19 3.61 -21.38
CA LEU A 118 11.48 4.36 -20.16
C LEU A 118 12.40 5.54 -20.47
N GLU A 119 11.96 6.72 -20.07
CA GLU A 119 12.69 7.98 -20.17
C GLU A 119 13.02 8.44 -18.73
N LEU A 120 14.26 8.21 -18.29
CA LEU A 120 14.70 8.64 -16.96
C LEU A 120 14.94 10.16 -16.94
N GLU A 121 14.47 10.84 -15.89
CA GLU A 121 14.80 12.25 -15.67
C GLU A 121 16.29 12.37 -15.28
N THR A 122 17.08 13.05 -16.11
CA THR A 122 18.53 13.24 -15.89
C THR A 122 18.86 14.35 -14.89
N THR A 123 17.87 15.12 -14.43
CA THR A 123 18.05 16.31 -13.59
C THR A 123 17.94 15.97 -12.10
N GLY A 124 19.08 15.70 -11.45
CA GLY A 124 19.23 15.74 -10.00
C GLY A 124 20.20 14.71 -9.42
N GLN A 125 21.14 15.15 -8.59
CA GLN A 125 22.08 14.33 -7.80
C GLN A 125 21.42 13.54 -6.65
N THR A 126 20.11 13.30 -6.70
CA THR A 126 19.40 12.52 -5.69
C THR A 126 19.37 11.06 -6.10
N HIS A 127 19.65 10.15 -5.16
CA HIS A 127 19.71 8.68 -5.28
C HIS A 127 18.37 8.00 -5.66
N MET A 128 17.54 8.73 -6.38
CA MET A 128 16.11 8.64 -6.28
C MET A 128 15.57 9.26 -7.57
N ARG A 129 15.41 8.46 -8.64
CA ARG A 129 15.07 8.99 -9.96
C ARG A 129 13.57 8.91 -10.24
N ASN A 130 13.13 9.87 -11.04
CA ASN A 130 11.81 9.86 -11.65
C ASN A 130 11.96 9.38 -13.10
N ALA A 131 10.94 8.71 -13.60
CA ALA A 131 10.86 8.31 -14.99
C ALA A 131 9.55 8.76 -15.63
N SER A 132 9.55 8.86 -16.94
CA SER A 132 8.34 8.89 -17.75
C SER A 132 8.31 7.64 -18.62
N ILE A 133 7.13 7.06 -18.82
CA ILE A 133 6.96 5.90 -19.70
C ILE A 133 6.40 6.42 -21.02
N ARG A 134 7.18 6.46 -22.10
CA ARG A 134 6.66 6.78 -23.43
C ARG A 134 6.04 5.54 -24.06
N VAL A 135 4.78 5.64 -24.46
CA VAL A 135 4.09 4.62 -25.25
C VAL A 135 4.26 4.94 -26.73
N GLN A 136 4.72 3.97 -27.51
CA GLN A 136 4.77 4.06 -28.97
C GLN A 136 3.93 2.94 -29.59
N GLN A 137 3.36 3.21 -30.76
CA GLN A 137 2.66 2.21 -31.55
C GLN A 137 3.63 1.54 -32.52
N GLU A 138 3.56 0.23 -32.62
CA GLU A 138 4.36 -0.56 -33.55
C GLU A 138 3.54 -1.08 -34.72
N CYS A 139 4.19 -1.21 -35.88
CA CYS A 139 3.57 -1.86 -37.03
C CYS A 139 3.35 -3.36 -36.73
N THR A 140 2.11 -3.82 -36.87
CA THR A 140 1.75 -5.24 -36.69
C THR A 140 1.56 -5.99 -38.01
N CYS A 141 1.70 -5.34 -39.18
CA CYS A 141 1.38 -5.95 -40.48
C CYS A 141 2.21 -7.19 -40.82
N MET A 142 3.50 -7.22 -40.47
CA MET A 142 4.35 -8.40 -40.70
C MET A 142 4.05 -9.54 -39.73
N LYS A 143 3.51 -9.22 -38.54
CA LYS A 143 3.13 -10.17 -37.49
C LYS A 143 1.73 -10.81 -37.76
N LYS A 144 1.02 -10.39 -38.82
CA LYS A 144 -0.36 -10.85 -39.15
C LYS A 144 -0.47 -12.26 -39.74
N GLN A 145 0.62 -13.01 -39.91
CA GLN A 145 0.53 -14.38 -40.48
C GLN A 145 -0.01 -15.45 -39.51
N GLN A 146 -0.30 -15.12 -38.24
CA GLN A 146 -0.90 -16.04 -37.27
C GLN A 146 -2.22 -15.48 -36.72
N GLY A 147 -3.30 -15.64 -37.49
CA GLY A 147 -4.70 -15.67 -37.00
C GLY A 147 -5.25 -14.45 -36.24
N ASN A 148 -4.51 -13.35 -36.13
CA ASN A 148 -4.86 -12.26 -35.22
C ASN A 148 -5.71 -11.19 -35.93
N LYS A 149 -6.97 -11.03 -35.50
CA LYS A 149 -7.99 -10.13 -36.08
C LYS A 149 -7.72 -8.63 -35.92
N MET A 150 -6.59 -8.25 -35.32
CA MET A 150 -6.24 -6.86 -35.03
C MET A 150 -5.91 -6.06 -36.31
N LEU A 151 -6.45 -4.84 -36.43
CA LEU A 151 -6.03 -3.84 -37.42
C LEU A 151 -4.77 -3.10 -36.94
N CYS A 152 -3.85 -2.84 -37.87
CA CYS A 152 -2.61 -2.14 -37.55
C CYS A 152 -2.90 -0.65 -37.31
N PHE A 153 -2.56 -0.14 -36.14
CA PHE A 153 -2.79 1.27 -35.78
C PHE A 153 -2.06 2.27 -36.70
N LEU A 154 -0.97 1.85 -37.35
CA LEU A 154 -0.16 2.73 -38.22
C LEU A 154 -0.62 2.76 -39.68
N HIS A 155 -1.40 1.77 -40.13
CA HIS A 155 -1.71 1.58 -41.56
C HIS A 155 -3.21 1.54 -41.87
N HIS A 156 -4.08 1.56 -40.86
CA HIS A 156 -5.53 1.68 -41.03
C HIS A 156 -5.98 3.08 -40.65
N SER A 157 -7.05 3.57 -41.28
CA SER A 157 -7.61 4.89 -40.96
C SER A 157 -8.20 4.92 -39.54
N LYS A 158 -8.32 6.12 -38.95
CA LYS A 158 -8.89 6.28 -37.60
C LYS A 158 -10.35 5.83 -37.55
N GLU A 159 -11.07 6.01 -38.65
CA GLU A 159 -12.47 5.65 -38.81
C GLU A 159 -12.62 4.12 -38.77
N GLU A 160 -11.85 3.39 -39.58
CA GLU A 160 -11.82 1.93 -39.57
C GLU A 160 -11.44 1.38 -38.19
N LEU A 161 -10.41 1.96 -37.56
CA LEU A 161 -9.97 1.53 -36.24
C LEU A 161 -11.07 1.68 -35.18
N LYS A 162 -11.84 2.78 -35.21
CA LYS A 162 -12.97 3.00 -34.28
C LYS A 162 -14.14 2.06 -34.53
N THR A 163 -14.35 1.63 -35.78
CA THR A 163 -15.47 0.75 -36.14
C THR A 163 -15.18 -0.71 -35.80
N TYR A 164 -13.95 -1.17 -36.00
CA TYR A 164 -13.64 -2.60 -35.99
C TYR A 164 -12.82 -3.09 -34.82
N GLN A 165 -12.30 -2.20 -33.96
CA GLN A 165 -11.55 -2.62 -32.77
C GLN A 165 -11.59 -1.60 -31.62
N ASP A 166 -11.17 -2.04 -30.44
CA ASP A 166 -11.10 -1.17 -29.26
C ASP A 166 -10.11 0.00 -29.47
N PRO A 167 -10.31 1.12 -28.76
CA PRO A 167 -9.37 2.24 -28.78
C PRO A 167 -7.97 1.83 -28.32
N SER A 168 -6.96 2.45 -28.93
CA SER A 168 -5.56 2.35 -28.50
C SER A 168 -5.36 2.80 -27.04
N LEU A 169 -4.35 2.23 -26.38
CA LEU A 169 -3.88 2.68 -25.06
C LEU A 169 -3.59 4.19 -25.03
N LEU A 170 -3.11 4.74 -26.15
CA LEU A 170 -2.82 6.16 -26.30
C LEU A 170 -4.06 7.04 -26.14
N HIS A 171 -5.24 6.53 -26.50
CA HIS A 171 -6.51 7.26 -26.40
C HIS A 171 -7.24 7.03 -25.08
N THR A 172 -6.90 5.97 -24.33
CA THR A 172 -7.60 5.60 -23.09
C THR A 172 -6.84 6.07 -21.86
N LEU A 173 -5.65 5.49 -21.60
CA LEU A 173 -4.90 5.70 -20.36
C LEU A 173 -3.80 6.76 -20.49
N CYS A 174 -3.44 7.18 -21.70
CA CYS A 174 -2.35 8.13 -21.88
C CYS A 174 -2.79 9.61 -21.88
N LYS A 175 -1.82 10.48 -21.61
CA LYS A 175 -1.79 11.91 -21.89
C LYS A 175 -0.53 12.18 -22.71
N ASP A 176 -0.67 12.70 -23.93
CA ASP A 176 0.44 13.05 -24.82
C ASP A 176 1.47 11.91 -25.03
N SER A 177 0.98 10.67 -25.13
CA SER A 177 1.76 9.41 -25.26
C SER A 177 2.40 8.86 -23.98
N TYR A 178 2.12 9.45 -22.83
CA TYR A 178 2.58 8.97 -21.53
C TYR A 178 1.41 8.42 -20.72
N PRO A 179 1.48 7.22 -20.11
CA PRO A 179 0.44 6.70 -19.24
C PRO A 179 0.21 7.67 -18.09
N ASP A 180 -1.03 8.14 -17.98
CA ASP A 180 -1.48 9.01 -16.91
C ASP A 180 -1.83 8.14 -15.71
N VAL A 181 -1.13 8.35 -14.59
CA VAL A 181 -1.26 7.58 -13.37
C VAL A 181 -2.66 7.68 -12.78
N GLU A 182 -3.34 8.82 -12.90
CA GLU A 182 -4.68 8.98 -12.36
C GLU A 182 -5.74 8.25 -13.21
N LYS A 183 -5.62 8.34 -14.54
CA LYS A 183 -6.45 7.54 -15.45
C LYS A 183 -6.23 6.05 -15.24
N THR A 184 -4.98 5.64 -15.07
CA THR A 184 -4.59 4.25 -14.85
C THR A 184 -5.12 3.72 -13.51
N ALA A 185 -5.00 4.50 -12.42
CA ALA A 185 -5.54 4.15 -11.12
C ALA A 185 -7.06 3.97 -11.16
N ARG A 186 -7.77 4.90 -11.82
CA ARG A 186 -9.22 4.81 -12.01
C ARG A 186 -9.61 3.56 -12.78
N TRP A 187 -8.89 3.25 -13.87
CA TRP A 187 -9.11 2.05 -14.66
C TRP A 187 -8.90 0.77 -13.83
N PHE A 188 -7.84 0.69 -13.02
CA PHE A 188 -7.62 -0.44 -12.10
C PHE A 188 -8.79 -0.63 -11.13
N CYS A 189 -9.31 0.46 -10.54
CA CYS A 189 -10.45 0.36 -9.63
C CYS A 189 -11.75 -0.05 -10.32
N GLN A 190 -11.97 0.39 -11.56
CA GLN A 190 -13.09 -0.10 -12.36
C GLN A 190 -12.93 -1.60 -12.67
N LEU A 191 -11.72 -2.04 -13.01
CA LEU A 191 -11.41 -3.43 -13.30
C LEU A 191 -11.61 -4.33 -12.07
N VAL A 192 -11.11 -3.92 -10.90
CA VAL A 192 -11.33 -4.60 -9.62
C VAL A 192 -12.82 -4.72 -9.31
N ARG A 193 -13.58 -3.62 -9.45
CA ARG A 193 -15.02 -3.60 -9.20
C ARG A 193 -15.80 -4.51 -10.17
N ALA A 194 -15.42 -4.52 -11.44
CA ALA A 194 -16.07 -5.33 -12.46
C ALA A 194 -15.81 -6.83 -12.26
N ILE A 195 -14.59 -7.18 -11.83
CA ILE A 195 -14.17 -8.57 -11.65
C ILE A 195 -14.61 -9.15 -10.30
N TRP A 196 -14.72 -8.32 -9.25
CA TRP A 196 -15.04 -8.75 -7.90
C TRP A 196 -16.20 -9.78 -7.81
N PRO A 197 -17.37 -9.58 -8.44
CA PRO A 197 -18.48 -10.53 -8.34
C PRO A 197 -18.17 -11.93 -8.87
N ALA A 198 -17.16 -12.09 -9.73
CA ALA A 198 -16.73 -13.38 -10.28
C ALA A 198 -15.74 -14.13 -9.36
N LEU A 199 -15.23 -13.50 -8.31
CA LEU A 199 -14.28 -14.13 -7.40
C LEU A 199 -15.01 -15.01 -6.37
N PRO A 200 -14.43 -16.16 -5.98
CA PRO A 200 -14.95 -16.97 -4.89
C PRO A 200 -15.17 -16.17 -3.60
N GLN A 201 -14.28 -15.21 -3.31
CA GLN A 201 -14.33 -14.37 -2.12
C GLN A 201 -15.60 -13.51 -2.03
N ALA A 202 -16.21 -13.11 -3.15
CA ALA A 202 -17.36 -12.20 -3.15
C ALA A 202 -18.62 -12.77 -2.49
N HIS A 203 -18.68 -14.08 -2.26
CA HIS A 203 -19.81 -14.72 -1.57
C HIS A 203 -19.88 -14.36 -0.08
N ASN A 204 -18.73 -14.22 0.58
CA ASN A 204 -18.64 -14.03 2.03
C ASN A 204 -17.96 -12.71 2.43
N TRP A 205 -17.47 -11.95 1.44
CA TRP A 205 -16.75 -10.70 1.66
C TRP A 205 -17.40 -9.57 0.88
N HIS A 206 -17.38 -8.39 1.46
CA HIS A 206 -17.85 -7.15 0.83
C HIS A 206 -16.66 -6.28 0.45
N LEU A 207 -16.61 -5.86 -0.82
CA LEU A 207 -15.61 -4.94 -1.34
C LEU A 207 -16.13 -3.50 -1.35
N VAL A 208 -15.32 -2.58 -0.81
CA VAL A 208 -15.55 -1.14 -0.85
C VAL A 208 -14.33 -0.47 -1.45
N LEU A 209 -14.50 0.21 -2.58
CA LEU A 209 -13.43 1.05 -3.16
C LEU A 209 -13.20 2.28 -2.28
N LEU A 210 -11.94 2.62 -2.06
CA LEU A 210 -11.52 3.79 -1.31
C LEU A 210 -11.00 4.87 -2.28
N PRO A 211 -11.19 6.16 -1.96
CA PRO A 211 -10.69 7.23 -2.81
C PRO A 211 -9.16 7.26 -2.80
N SER A 212 -8.55 7.17 -3.97
CA SER A 212 -7.13 7.45 -4.21
C SER A 212 -6.95 8.00 -5.61
N ARG A 213 -5.97 8.88 -5.81
CA ARG A 213 -5.64 9.45 -7.11
C ARG A 213 -4.63 8.63 -7.88
N ARG A 214 -3.68 7.98 -7.20
CA ARG A 214 -2.50 7.36 -7.84
C ARG A 214 -2.34 5.87 -7.58
N SER A 215 -3.30 5.29 -6.88
CA SER A 215 -3.36 3.85 -6.59
C SER A 215 -4.81 3.41 -6.63
N CYS A 216 -5.04 2.11 -6.78
CA CYS A 216 -6.37 1.59 -6.51
C CYS A 216 -6.45 1.02 -5.10
N GLN A 217 -7.13 1.74 -4.21
CA GLN A 217 -7.34 1.32 -2.84
C GLN A 217 -8.73 0.74 -2.65
N PHE A 218 -8.81 -0.35 -1.90
CA PHE A 218 -10.09 -0.95 -1.54
C PHE A 218 -10.00 -1.69 -0.21
N LYS A 219 -11.15 -1.85 0.44
CA LYS A 219 -11.32 -2.61 1.67
C LYS A 219 -12.20 -3.81 1.39
N VAL A 220 -11.84 -4.95 1.95
CA VAL A 220 -12.63 -6.18 1.91
C VAL A 220 -12.92 -6.64 3.33
N SER A 221 -14.20 -6.88 3.65
CA SER A 221 -14.62 -7.27 5.00
C SER A 221 -15.74 -8.30 5.00
N ASN A 222 -15.75 -9.21 5.99
CA ASN A 222 -16.79 -10.23 6.17
C ASN A 222 -17.58 -10.08 7.49
N GLY A 223 -17.52 -8.90 8.12
CA GLY A 223 -18.16 -8.59 9.40
C GLY A 223 -17.31 -8.91 10.63
N VAL A 224 -16.31 -9.80 10.51
CA VAL A 224 -15.35 -10.13 11.58
C VAL A 224 -13.97 -9.56 11.26
N GLU A 225 -13.53 -9.77 10.03
CA GLU A 225 -12.22 -9.39 9.53
C GLU A 225 -12.36 -8.28 8.47
N SER A 226 -11.32 -7.45 8.36
CA SER A 226 -11.25 -6.38 7.38
C SER A 226 -9.82 -6.19 6.92
N TYR A 227 -9.59 -6.26 5.61
CA TYR A 227 -8.29 -6.01 4.99
C TYR A 227 -8.36 -4.78 4.10
N ARG A 228 -7.47 -3.81 4.35
CA ARG A 228 -7.27 -2.65 3.49
C ARG A 228 -6.11 -2.93 2.54
N ILE A 229 -6.38 -2.90 1.24
CA ILE A 229 -5.43 -3.26 0.19
C ILE A 229 -5.20 -2.04 -0.69
N GLU A 230 -3.94 -1.83 -1.05
CA GLU A 230 -3.53 -0.80 -1.99
C GLU A 230 -2.80 -1.43 -3.18
N LEU A 231 -3.38 -1.27 -4.36
CA LEU A 231 -2.79 -1.66 -5.64
C LEU A 231 -1.97 -0.50 -6.18
N LEU A 232 -0.66 -0.68 -6.15
CA LEU A 232 0.29 0.06 -6.96
C LEU A 232 0.47 -0.68 -8.27
N PHE A 233 0.86 0.06 -9.31
CA PHE A 233 1.16 -0.51 -10.61
C PHE A 233 2.40 0.15 -11.16
N GLY A 234 3.15 -0.58 -11.98
CA GLY A 234 4.44 -0.09 -12.45
C GLY A 234 4.99 -0.88 -13.62
N VAL A 235 6.06 -0.36 -14.21
CA VAL A 235 6.78 -0.97 -15.32
C VAL A 235 8.19 -1.31 -14.84
N ARG A 236 8.65 -2.52 -15.17
CA ARG A 236 10.02 -2.96 -14.83
C ARG A 236 11.04 -2.27 -15.72
N GLU A 237 12.16 -1.87 -15.14
CA GLU A 237 13.28 -1.30 -15.87
C GLU A 237 14.13 -2.41 -16.51
N GLY A 238 13.86 -2.70 -17.78
CA GLY A 238 14.62 -3.70 -18.53
C GLY A 238 14.61 -5.07 -17.86
N THR A 239 15.79 -5.60 -17.53
CA THR A 239 15.97 -6.87 -16.83
C THR A 239 16.33 -6.71 -15.34
N SER A 240 16.33 -5.49 -14.80
CA SER A 240 16.62 -5.26 -13.39
C SER A 240 15.41 -5.61 -12.52
N ASP A 241 15.62 -5.68 -11.20
CA ASP A 241 14.54 -5.80 -10.21
C ASP A 241 13.92 -4.43 -9.85
N VAL A 242 14.31 -3.36 -10.56
CA VAL A 242 13.82 -2.00 -10.33
C VAL A 242 12.52 -1.77 -11.10
N PHE A 243 11.56 -1.11 -10.45
CA PHE A 243 10.30 -0.71 -11.07
C PHE A 243 10.14 0.80 -11.01
N VAL A 244 9.54 1.37 -12.04
CA VAL A 244 8.93 2.70 -11.96
C VAL A 244 7.45 2.53 -11.67
N SER A 245 6.94 3.14 -10.61
CA SER A 245 5.62 2.83 -10.09
C SER A 245 4.73 4.06 -9.93
N SER A 246 3.44 3.80 -9.71
CA SER A 246 2.43 4.82 -9.49
C SER A 246 2.55 5.51 -8.13
N GLN A 247 3.38 4.96 -7.24
CA GLN A 247 3.59 5.46 -5.89
C GLN A 247 4.09 6.90 -5.96
N PRO A 248 3.37 7.86 -5.36
CA PRO A 248 3.81 9.24 -5.35
C PRO A 248 5.10 9.39 -4.58
N ARG A 249 5.90 10.38 -4.99
CA ARG A 249 6.93 10.94 -4.14
C ARG A 249 6.43 12.18 -3.44
N HIS A 250 7.07 12.48 -2.30
CA HIS A 250 6.83 13.67 -1.50
C HIS A 250 6.60 14.90 -2.39
N GLY A 251 5.47 15.58 -2.20
CA GLY A 251 5.07 16.74 -2.99
C GLY A 251 4.15 16.44 -4.18
N HIS A 252 3.95 17.45 -5.03
CA HIS A 252 3.10 17.32 -6.22
C HIS A 252 3.89 16.64 -7.35
N THR A 253 3.69 15.33 -7.52
CA THR A 253 4.22 14.57 -8.66
C THR A 253 3.26 14.69 -9.84
N SER A 254 3.74 15.05 -11.03
CA SER A 254 2.92 15.08 -12.26
C SER A 254 2.26 13.72 -12.53
N SER A 255 1.08 13.71 -13.15
CA SER A 255 0.32 12.50 -13.46
C SER A 255 1.04 11.57 -14.44
N THR A 256 2.01 12.08 -15.20
CA THR A 256 2.84 11.31 -16.15
C THR A 256 4.21 10.92 -15.60
N THR A 257 4.55 11.33 -14.37
CA THR A 257 5.82 10.99 -13.72
C THR A 257 5.65 9.74 -12.86
N TRP A 258 6.57 8.79 -13.02
CA TRP A 258 6.61 7.47 -12.38
C TRP A 258 7.93 7.33 -11.60
N PRO A 259 7.92 7.50 -10.27
CA PRO A 259 9.10 7.32 -9.45
C PRO A 259 9.67 5.90 -9.48
N GLU A 260 10.99 5.78 -9.41
CA GLU A 260 11.64 4.49 -9.11
C GLU A 260 11.26 3.99 -7.71
N SER A 261 11.03 2.69 -7.63
CA SER A 261 10.74 1.89 -6.44
C SER A 261 11.66 0.66 -6.44
N PHE A 262 12.24 0.38 -5.26
CA PHE A 262 13.17 -0.73 -4.99
C PHE A 262 12.48 -1.82 -4.17
#